data_AF-A0A925EKR4-F1
#
_entry.id   AF-A0A925EKR4-F1
#
_cell.length_a   1.000
_cell.length_b   1.000
_cell.length_c   1.000
_cell.angle_alpha   90.00
_cell.angle_beta   90.00
_cell.angle_gamma   90.00
#
_symmetry.space_group_name_H-M   'P 1'
#
loop_
_entity.id
_entity.type
_entity.pdbx_description
1 polymer ?
#
loop_
_entity_poly.entity_id
_entity_poly.type
_entity_poly.pdbx_seq_one_letter_code
_entity_poly.pdbx_strand_id
1 'polypeptide(L)'
;MKNSLSKVILLTALASAITVPANAAGLNTLNEGFNNISTLALSGWAFQNNSNPTPAETTSTANWGQGVAGNPINAQSGAANSYISVSGEDSTAGDANGENGTVSNWLITPELNFQGSYFTFFTRTSLGAPNPPYLEVRLSNNGSSTNVGSTASDVGDFTTVITALGSLDGSVTYPGALSTSNAWQAYTFLVSTSGSGRIAFRYYTPNGGPNGAQSSLIGIDTVSYGNLSTPPSTPPTIVVPEPSSVLGLLTLGGFGLTASRRGKSKNALR
;
A
#
# COMPACT_ATOMS: atom_id res chain seq x y z
N MET A 1 69.05 -37.70 19.41
CA MET A 1 67.91 -37.57 18.47
C MET A 1 66.61 -37.59 19.28
N LYS A 2 65.95 -36.44 19.36
CA LYS A 2 64.52 -36.15 19.62
C LYS A 2 63.78 -36.88 20.76
N ASN A 3 63.68 -36.20 21.91
CA ASN A 3 62.64 -36.41 22.93
C ASN A 3 61.31 -35.81 22.45
N SER A 4 60.24 -36.61 22.41
CA SER A 4 58.88 -36.14 22.07
C SER A 4 58.09 -35.84 23.34
N LEU A 5 57.79 -34.56 23.56
CA LEU A 5 56.89 -34.06 24.60
C LEU A 5 55.43 -34.26 24.14
N SER A 6 54.67 -35.09 24.86
CA SER A 6 53.22 -35.22 24.68
C SER A 6 52.51 -33.99 25.27
N LYS A 7 52.02 -33.09 24.41
CA LYS A 7 51.15 -31.98 24.79
C LYS A 7 49.73 -32.51 25.05
N VAL A 8 49.31 -32.50 26.31
CA VAL A 8 47.90 -32.69 26.70
C VAL A 8 47.18 -31.38 26.39
N ILE A 9 46.28 -31.39 25.40
CA ILE A 9 45.41 -30.25 25.07
C ILE A 9 44.13 -30.42 25.88
N LEU A 10 43.92 -29.52 26.85
CA LEU A 10 42.71 -29.46 27.66
C LEU A 10 41.62 -28.73 26.85
N LEU A 11 40.57 -29.45 26.43
CA LEU A 11 39.47 -28.89 25.66
C LEU A 11 38.41 -28.33 26.61
N THR A 12 38.41 -27.02 26.85
CA THR A 12 37.33 -26.33 27.56
C THR A 12 36.12 -26.19 26.65
N ALA A 13 35.06 -26.96 26.91
CA ALA A 13 33.77 -26.78 26.24
C ALA A 13 33.10 -25.50 26.78
N LEU A 14 33.06 -24.45 25.96
CA LEU A 14 32.25 -23.27 26.21
C LEU A 14 30.80 -23.61 25.82
N ALA A 15 29.94 -23.89 26.80
CA ALA A 15 28.52 -24.06 26.54
C ALA A 15 27.90 -22.67 26.28
N SER A 16 27.83 -22.27 25.01
CA SER A 16 26.98 -21.17 24.60
C SER A 16 25.53 -21.57 24.85
N ALA A 17 24.88 -20.94 25.82
CA ALA A 17 23.44 -21.04 25.99
C ALA A 17 22.79 -20.48 24.71
N ILE A 18 22.29 -21.38 23.85
CA ILE A 18 21.40 -21.02 22.76
C ILE A 18 20.10 -20.56 23.42
N THR A 19 19.94 -19.26 23.58
CA THR A 19 18.63 -18.66 23.85
C THR A 19 17.81 -18.87 22.59
N VAL A 20 16.99 -19.94 22.56
CA VAL A 20 15.90 -20.03 21.59
C VAL A 20 14.97 -18.87 21.93
N PRO A 21 14.74 -17.89 21.03
CA PRO A 21 13.76 -16.86 21.30
C PRO A 21 12.43 -17.58 21.55
N ALA A 22 11.82 -17.34 22.72
CA ALA A 22 10.45 -17.76 22.94
C ALA A 22 9.64 -17.22 21.75
N ASN A 23 8.98 -18.11 20.99
CA ASN A 23 8.00 -17.68 20.00
C ASN A 23 7.02 -16.77 20.75
N ALA A 24 7.07 -15.47 20.46
CA ALA A 24 6.04 -14.56 20.91
C ALA A 24 4.73 -15.13 20.36
N ALA A 25 3.80 -15.50 21.24
CA ALA A 25 2.51 -16.02 20.79
C ALA A 25 1.86 -14.99 19.86
N GLY A 26 1.20 -15.46 18.80
CA GLY A 26 0.52 -14.59 17.86
C GLY A 26 -0.49 -13.68 18.56
N LEU A 27 -0.70 -12.49 18.01
CA LEU A 27 -1.68 -11.54 18.52
C LEU A 27 -3.09 -11.98 18.11
N ASN A 28 -4.03 -11.89 19.05
CA ASN A 28 -5.46 -12.09 18.75
C ASN A 28 -6.11 -10.83 18.19
N THR A 29 -5.49 -9.67 18.44
CA THR A 29 -5.93 -8.37 17.96
C THR A 29 -4.72 -7.53 17.56
N LEU A 30 -4.84 -6.76 16.49
CA LEU A 30 -3.86 -5.77 16.05
C LEU A 30 -4.60 -4.44 15.84
N ASN A 31 -4.01 -3.34 16.29
CA ASN A 31 -4.45 -1.99 15.97
C ASN A 31 -3.19 -1.14 15.75
N GLU A 32 -2.98 -0.70 14.51
CA GLU A 32 -1.83 0.10 14.11
C GLU A 32 -2.29 1.31 13.29
N GLY A 33 -2.01 2.50 13.82
CA GLY A 33 -2.28 3.79 13.17
C GLY A 33 -1.01 4.50 12.69
N PHE A 34 0.14 3.83 12.73
CA PHE A 34 1.43 4.30 12.24
C PHE A 34 1.86 5.66 12.80
N ASN A 35 1.55 5.92 14.08
CA ASN A 35 1.96 7.15 14.77
C ASN A 35 3.49 7.33 14.80
N ASN A 36 4.23 6.22 14.84
CA ASN A 36 5.68 6.21 14.74
C ASN A 36 6.15 4.88 14.12
N ILE A 37 6.59 4.91 12.87
CA ILE A 37 6.97 3.67 12.18
C ILE A 37 8.30 3.08 12.68
N SER A 38 9.12 3.87 13.37
CA SER A 38 10.43 3.40 13.88
C SER A 38 10.30 2.35 14.99
N THR A 39 9.13 2.23 15.62
CA THR A 39 8.87 1.24 16.67
C THR A 39 8.33 -0.08 16.13
N LEU A 40 7.93 -0.15 14.86
CA LEU A 40 7.20 -1.29 14.31
C LEU A 40 7.99 -2.59 14.34
N ALA A 41 9.30 -2.54 14.03
CA ALA A 41 10.16 -3.70 14.10
C ALA A 41 10.22 -4.30 15.52
N LEU A 42 10.25 -3.44 16.55
CA LEU A 42 10.19 -3.86 17.96
C LEU A 42 8.81 -4.41 18.34
N SER A 43 7.76 -3.94 17.68
CA SER A 43 6.39 -4.46 17.81
C SER A 43 6.12 -5.72 16.97
N GLY A 44 7.14 -6.27 16.30
CA GLY A 44 7.07 -7.52 15.57
C GLY A 44 6.71 -7.40 14.09
N TRP A 45 6.56 -6.20 13.54
CA TRP A 45 6.46 -6.01 12.10
C TRP A 45 7.77 -6.36 11.41
N ALA A 46 7.69 -6.80 10.16
CA ALA A 46 8.86 -7.03 9.34
C ALA A 46 8.77 -6.27 8.01
N PHE A 47 9.93 -5.93 7.48
CA PHE A 47 10.09 -5.16 6.25
C PHE A 47 11.05 -5.92 5.34
N GLN A 48 10.72 -6.01 4.07
CA GLN A 48 11.61 -6.64 3.09
C GLN A 48 11.42 -5.97 1.73
N ASN A 49 12.51 -5.50 1.15
CA ASN A 49 12.51 -4.95 -0.20
C ASN A 49 13.20 -5.95 -1.13
N ASN A 50 12.39 -6.67 -1.92
CA ASN A 50 12.86 -7.61 -2.94
C ASN A 50 12.87 -6.98 -4.33
N SER A 51 12.71 -5.65 -4.44
CA SER A 51 12.70 -4.96 -5.72
C SER A 51 14.03 -5.14 -6.47
N ASN A 52 13.93 -5.09 -7.79
CA ASN A 52 15.08 -5.24 -8.67
C ASN A 52 15.05 -4.20 -9.80
N PRO A 53 16.09 -3.35 -9.94
CA PRO A 53 17.29 -3.31 -9.12
C PRO A 53 17.05 -2.85 -7.68
N THR A 54 17.83 -3.36 -6.74
CA THR A 54 17.82 -2.87 -5.35
C THR A 54 18.11 -1.37 -5.32
N PRO A 55 17.38 -0.56 -4.52
CA PRO A 55 17.61 0.88 -4.44
C PRO A 55 19.00 1.18 -3.85
N ALA A 56 19.55 2.34 -4.20
CA ALA A 56 20.88 2.76 -3.74
C ALA A 56 20.94 2.96 -2.22
N GLU A 57 19.82 3.37 -1.61
CA GLU A 57 19.68 3.57 -0.17
C GLU A 57 18.68 2.55 0.37
N THR A 58 19.04 1.84 1.44
CA THR A 58 18.15 0.92 2.15
C THR A 58 18.02 1.33 3.61
N THR A 59 16.81 1.49 4.10
CA THR A 59 16.52 1.77 5.51
C THR A 59 16.23 0.46 6.27
N SER A 60 16.22 0.51 7.60
CA SER A 60 15.74 -0.61 8.43
C SER A 60 14.26 -0.96 8.21
N THR A 61 13.51 -0.04 7.60
CA THR A 61 12.10 -0.20 7.21
C THR A 61 11.95 -0.58 5.74
N ALA A 62 13.03 -1.03 5.08
CA ALA A 62 13.03 -1.40 3.67
C ALA A 62 12.40 -0.32 2.77
N ASN A 63 12.74 0.94 3.02
CA ASN A 63 12.24 2.12 2.30
C ASN A 63 10.77 2.50 2.56
N TRP A 64 10.04 1.76 3.40
CA TRP A 64 8.78 2.28 3.94
C TRP A 64 9.05 3.48 4.85
N GLY A 65 8.46 4.62 4.50
CA GLY A 65 8.63 5.90 5.15
C GLY A 65 7.47 6.26 6.07
N GLN A 66 7.77 7.07 7.09
CA GLN A 66 6.74 7.76 7.86
C GLN A 66 6.01 8.70 6.91
N GLY A 67 4.70 8.81 7.07
CA GLY A 67 3.91 9.83 6.39
C GLY A 67 4.49 11.23 6.59
N VAL A 68 4.18 12.13 5.68
CA VAL A 68 4.60 13.54 5.74
C VAL A 68 3.33 14.37 5.76
N ALA A 69 3.17 15.19 6.80
CA ALA A 69 1.99 16.03 6.93
C ALA A 69 1.85 16.98 5.73
N GLY A 70 0.67 17.02 5.13
CA GLY A 70 0.35 17.88 3.98
C GLY A 70 0.29 17.15 2.66
N ASN A 71 0.85 17.75 1.61
CA ASN A 71 0.85 17.21 0.24
C ASN A 71 1.97 16.16 0.12
N PRO A 72 1.72 14.92 -0.38
CA PRO A 72 0.54 14.52 -1.16
C PRO A 72 -0.64 13.91 -0.37
N ILE A 73 -0.45 13.53 0.89
CA ILE A 73 -1.45 12.79 1.68
C ILE A 73 -1.37 13.24 3.15
N ASN A 74 -2.52 13.53 3.77
CA ASN A 74 -2.64 13.52 5.23
C ASN A 74 -3.13 12.15 5.69
N ALA A 75 -2.75 11.73 6.90
CA ALA A 75 -3.25 10.52 7.55
C ALA A 75 -4.77 10.38 7.50
N GLN A 76 -5.25 9.14 7.51
CA GLN A 76 -6.67 8.83 7.61
C GLN A 76 -7.19 9.14 9.01
N SER A 77 -6.36 8.88 10.03
CA SER A 77 -6.65 9.13 11.44
C SER A 77 -5.38 9.55 12.18
N GLY A 78 -5.53 10.18 13.35
CA GLY A 78 -4.40 10.63 14.17
C GLY A 78 -3.73 11.92 13.67
N ALA A 79 -2.43 12.06 13.90
CA ALA A 79 -1.67 13.23 13.44
C ALA A 79 -1.55 13.20 11.92
N ALA A 80 -1.37 14.35 11.27
CA ALA A 80 -1.35 14.43 9.80
C ALA A 80 -0.29 13.54 9.12
N ASN A 81 0.77 13.15 9.84
CA ASN A 81 1.82 12.25 9.39
C ASN A 81 1.67 10.79 9.90
N SER A 82 0.62 10.47 10.65
CA SER A 82 0.31 9.13 11.20
C SER A 82 -0.18 8.16 10.12
N TYR A 83 0.66 7.86 9.14
CA TYR A 83 0.43 6.81 8.15
C TYR A 83 1.79 6.29 7.70
N ILE A 84 1.83 5.11 7.09
CA ILE A 84 3.04 4.57 6.47
C ILE A 84 2.91 4.63 4.96
N SER A 85 4.00 4.96 4.26
CA SER A 85 3.97 5.10 2.81
C SER A 85 5.23 4.61 2.14
N VAL A 86 5.11 4.30 0.85
CA VAL A 86 6.24 3.99 -0.01
C VAL A 86 5.89 4.34 -1.45
N SER A 87 6.88 4.74 -2.23
CA SER A 87 6.75 5.01 -3.67
C SER A 87 7.60 4.04 -4.49
N GLY A 88 7.40 4.05 -5.82
CA GLY A 88 8.17 3.20 -6.71
C GLY A 88 9.64 3.64 -6.77
N GLU A 89 9.87 4.95 -6.76
CA GLU A 89 11.21 5.55 -6.67
C GLU A 89 11.94 5.24 -5.36
N ASP A 90 11.21 5.08 -4.25
CA ASP A 90 11.80 4.63 -2.98
C ASP A 90 12.12 3.13 -2.98
N SER A 91 11.35 2.35 -3.74
CA SER A 91 11.41 0.88 -3.69
C SER A 91 12.46 0.30 -4.61
N THR A 92 12.72 0.89 -5.78
CA THR A 92 13.67 0.36 -6.76
C THR A 92 14.48 1.49 -7.36
N ALA A 93 15.76 1.23 -7.66
CA ALA A 93 16.48 2.10 -8.57
C ALA A 93 15.89 1.97 -9.99
N GLY A 94 16.08 2.99 -10.84
CA GLY A 94 16.04 2.78 -12.28
C GLY A 94 17.15 1.81 -12.67
N ASP A 95 16.95 1.03 -13.73
CA ASP A 95 18.02 0.16 -14.21
C ASP A 95 19.14 0.98 -14.88
N ALA A 96 20.29 0.34 -15.14
CA ALA A 96 21.45 1.01 -15.71
C ALA A 96 21.23 1.53 -17.15
N ASN A 97 20.15 1.10 -17.81
CA ASN A 97 19.76 1.51 -19.15
C ASN A 97 18.67 2.60 -19.15
N GLY A 98 18.20 3.02 -17.96
CA GLY A 98 17.09 3.95 -17.80
C GLY A 98 15.71 3.29 -17.91
N GLU A 99 15.63 1.97 -17.93
CA GLU A 99 14.40 1.18 -17.88
C GLU A 99 13.92 1.06 -16.43
N ASN A 100 12.62 0.85 -16.25
CA ASN A 100 12.01 0.79 -14.93
C ASN A 100 12.22 -0.60 -14.31
N GLY A 101 12.74 -0.65 -13.07
CA GLY A 101 12.85 -1.88 -12.29
C GLY A 101 11.49 -2.48 -11.88
N THR A 102 11.51 -3.71 -11.39
CA THR A 102 10.34 -4.35 -10.75
C THR A 102 10.32 -4.01 -9.26
N VAL A 103 9.27 -3.32 -8.83
CA VAL A 103 8.99 -3.04 -7.42
C VAL A 103 8.39 -4.28 -6.77
N SER A 104 8.91 -4.67 -5.61
CA SER A 104 8.35 -5.69 -4.73
C SER A 104 8.75 -5.39 -3.28
N ASN A 105 8.03 -4.46 -2.66
CA ASN A 105 8.31 -3.97 -1.31
C ASN A 105 7.25 -4.45 -0.32
N TRP A 106 7.69 -5.04 0.79
CA TRP A 106 6.85 -5.78 1.73
C TRP A 106 6.81 -5.12 3.10
N LEU A 107 5.60 -4.91 3.60
CA LEU A 107 5.29 -4.58 4.99
C LEU A 107 4.47 -5.72 5.59
N ILE A 108 5.01 -6.37 6.61
CA ILE A 108 4.49 -7.62 7.16
C ILE A 108 4.06 -7.39 8.62
N THR A 109 2.82 -7.76 8.96
CA THR A 109 2.29 -7.62 10.32
C THR A 109 3.09 -8.44 11.33
N PRO A 110 2.94 -8.20 12.65
CA PRO A 110 3.28 -9.18 13.69
C PRO A 110 2.63 -10.54 13.43
N GLU A 111 3.09 -11.60 14.11
CA GLU A 111 2.40 -12.89 14.09
C GLU A 111 1.00 -12.71 14.68
N LEU A 112 -0.01 -13.25 14.00
CA LEU A 112 -1.42 -13.21 14.36
C LEU A 112 -1.93 -14.62 14.60
N ASN A 113 -2.86 -14.78 15.55
CA ASN A 113 -3.64 -16.01 15.69
C ASN A 113 -4.89 -15.92 14.83
N PHE A 114 -5.00 -16.80 13.85
CA PHE A 114 -6.14 -16.91 12.95
C PHE A 114 -7.28 -17.70 13.58
N GLN A 115 -8.41 -17.00 13.80
CA GLN A 115 -9.59 -17.50 14.50
C GLN A 115 -10.89 -17.06 13.82
N GLY A 116 -10.88 -16.83 12.50
CA GLY A 116 -12.06 -16.31 11.78
C GLY A 116 -12.35 -14.84 12.08
N SER A 117 -11.30 -14.01 12.21
CA SER A 117 -11.40 -12.57 12.52
C SER A 117 -11.34 -11.71 11.27
N TYR A 118 -11.70 -10.44 11.41
CA TYR A 118 -11.64 -9.48 10.31
C TYR A 118 -10.29 -8.78 10.27
N PHE A 119 -9.74 -8.61 9.07
CA PHE A 119 -8.61 -7.75 8.78
C PHE A 119 -9.11 -6.50 8.06
N THR A 120 -8.84 -5.32 8.61
CA THR A 120 -9.25 -4.03 8.04
C THR A 120 -8.04 -3.12 7.89
N PHE A 121 -8.02 -2.34 6.83
CA PHE A 121 -7.03 -1.27 6.64
C PHE A 121 -7.60 -0.17 5.76
N PHE A 122 -6.98 1.00 5.81
CA PHE A 122 -7.22 2.08 4.88
C PHE A 122 -6.04 2.23 3.94
N THR A 123 -6.31 2.52 2.68
CA THR A 123 -5.26 2.87 1.74
C THR A 123 -5.72 3.91 0.73
N ARG A 124 -4.74 4.63 0.16
CA ARG A 124 -4.89 5.53 -0.97
C ARG A 124 -3.55 5.81 -1.64
N THR A 125 -3.60 6.45 -2.79
CA THR A 125 -2.46 7.11 -3.44
C THR A 125 -2.63 8.64 -3.38
N SER A 126 -1.63 9.35 -3.93
CA SER A 126 -1.67 10.79 -4.15
C SER A 126 -2.86 11.20 -5.02
N LEU A 127 -3.41 12.40 -4.80
CA LEU A 127 -4.54 12.88 -5.60
C LEU A 127 -4.12 13.07 -7.07
N GLY A 128 -4.94 12.58 -8.00
CA GLY A 128 -4.67 12.72 -9.43
C GLY A 128 -3.44 11.95 -9.90
N ALA A 129 -3.02 10.90 -9.17
CA ALA A 129 -1.87 10.08 -9.53
C ALA A 129 -2.06 9.50 -10.96
N PRO A 130 -1.24 9.90 -11.95
CA PRO A 130 -1.40 9.46 -13.34
C PRO A 130 -1.05 7.98 -13.54
N ASN A 131 -0.27 7.43 -12.61
CA ASN A 131 0.31 6.09 -12.65
C ASN A 131 -0.13 5.33 -11.38
N PRO A 132 -1.40 4.92 -11.25
CA PRO A 132 -1.94 4.34 -10.03
C PRO A 132 -1.15 3.09 -9.61
N PRO A 133 -0.89 2.90 -8.31
CA PRO A 133 -0.10 1.76 -7.83
C PRO A 133 -0.91 0.45 -7.83
N TYR A 134 -0.19 -0.66 -7.70
CA TYR A 134 -0.77 -1.99 -7.47
C TYR A 134 -0.30 -2.56 -6.12
N LEU A 135 -1.27 -2.87 -5.25
CA LEU A 135 -1.02 -3.39 -3.90
C LEU A 135 -1.65 -4.77 -3.74
N GLU A 136 -0.86 -5.77 -3.40
CA GLU A 136 -1.35 -7.07 -2.94
C GLU A 136 -1.44 -7.10 -1.42
N VAL A 137 -2.51 -7.67 -0.88
CA VAL A 137 -2.58 -8.11 0.51
C VAL A 137 -2.51 -9.62 0.51
N ARG A 138 -1.49 -10.16 1.15
CA ARG A 138 -1.18 -11.59 1.15
C ARG A 138 -1.16 -12.15 2.56
N LEU A 139 -1.33 -13.46 2.67
CA LEU A 139 -1.35 -14.19 3.93
C LEU A 139 -0.40 -15.39 3.86
N SER A 140 0.32 -15.59 4.96
CA SER A 140 1.08 -16.80 5.27
C SER A 140 0.49 -17.44 6.53
N ASN A 141 0.32 -18.76 6.51
CA ASN A 141 -0.06 -19.59 7.68
C ASN A 141 1.18 -20.20 8.37
N ASN A 142 2.38 -19.73 8.06
CA ASN A 142 3.63 -20.28 8.58
C ASN A 142 4.12 -19.55 9.85
N GLY A 143 3.22 -19.39 10.84
CA GLY A 143 3.53 -18.79 12.14
C GLY A 143 4.28 -17.47 12.05
N SER A 144 5.43 -17.38 12.74
CA SER A 144 6.25 -16.16 12.80
C SER A 144 7.04 -15.85 11.53
N SER A 145 6.95 -16.66 10.47
CA SER A 145 7.76 -16.50 9.25
C SER A 145 7.56 -15.15 8.56
N THR A 146 8.67 -14.57 8.12
CA THR A 146 8.73 -13.35 7.30
C THR A 146 9.35 -13.63 5.93
N ASN A 147 9.46 -14.90 5.55
CA ASN A 147 10.08 -15.30 4.29
C ASN A 147 9.18 -14.97 3.09
N VAL A 148 9.58 -13.97 2.31
CA VAL A 148 8.93 -13.55 1.06
C VAL A 148 9.74 -13.94 -0.19
N GLY A 149 10.74 -14.81 -0.03
CA GLY A 149 11.70 -15.19 -1.08
C GLY A 149 12.81 -14.15 -1.28
N SER A 150 13.54 -14.25 -2.38
CA SER A 150 14.77 -13.47 -2.62
C SER A 150 14.76 -12.62 -3.89
N THR A 151 13.79 -12.84 -4.79
CA THR A 151 13.64 -12.06 -6.03
C THR A 151 12.37 -11.23 -6.04
N ALA A 152 12.30 -10.25 -6.94
CA ALA A 152 11.14 -9.37 -7.07
C ALA A 152 9.85 -10.10 -7.44
N SER A 153 9.93 -11.28 -8.06
CA SER A 153 8.77 -12.13 -8.36
C SER A 153 8.37 -13.07 -7.23
N ASP A 154 9.28 -13.38 -6.31
CA ASP A 154 9.00 -14.34 -5.25
C ASP A 154 7.96 -13.82 -4.25
N VAL A 155 7.26 -14.77 -3.62
CA VAL A 155 6.29 -14.50 -2.55
C VAL A 155 6.56 -15.29 -1.28
N GLY A 156 7.56 -16.17 -1.30
CA GLY A 156 7.90 -17.07 -0.20
C GLY A 156 6.68 -17.77 0.39
N ASP A 157 6.48 -17.64 1.69
CA ASP A 157 5.37 -18.29 2.41
C ASP A 157 4.02 -17.59 2.22
N PHE A 158 4.01 -16.37 1.69
CA PHE A 158 2.82 -15.52 1.54
C PHE A 158 2.03 -15.86 0.27
N THR A 159 1.72 -17.13 0.08
CA THR A 159 1.13 -17.65 -1.17
C THR A 159 -0.36 -17.31 -1.34
N THR A 160 -1.09 -17.06 -0.26
CA THR A 160 -2.52 -16.74 -0.30
C THR A 160 -2.71 -15.24 -0.56
N VAL A 161 -3.46 -14.88 -1.60
CA VAL A 161 -3.86 -13.48 -1.87
C VAL A 161 -5.22 -13.23 -1.24
N ILE A 162 -5.29 -12.30 -0.28
CA ILE A 162 -6.57 -11.83 0.30
C ILE A 162 -7.24 -10.87 -0.67
N THR A 163 -6.48 -9.93 -1.22
CA THR A 163 -6.95 -8.98 -2.23
C THR A 163 -5.79 -8.41 -3.03
N ALA A 164 -6.11 -7.86 -4.20
CA ALA A 164 -5.22 -7.01 -4.99
C ALA A 164 -5.98 -5.74 -5.37
N LEU A 165 -5.34 -4.58 -5.20
CA LEU A 165 -5.94 -3.26 -5.41
C LEU A 165 -5.18 -2.52 -6.51
N GLY A 166 -5.92 -1.93 -7.46
CA GLY A 166 -5.37 -1.36 -8.69
C GLY A 166 -5.31 -2.38 -9.83
N SER A 167 -4.62 -2.05 -10.92
CA SER A 167 -4.36 -2.98 -12.01
C SER A 167 -2.98 -2.78 -12.62
N LEU A 168 -2.34 -3.88 -13.01
CA LEU A 168 -1.05 -3.92 -13.69
C LEU A 168 -1.05 -3.33 -15.11
N ASP A 169 -2.22 -3.04 -15.67
CA ASP A 169 -2.41 -2.35 -16.94
C ASP A 169 -3.00 -0.94 -16.78
N GLY A 170 -3.20 -0.49 -15.53
CA GLY A 170 -3.83 0.81 -15.22
C GLY A 170 -5.34 0.89 -15.47
N SER A 171 -6.01 -0.20 -15.86
CA SER A 171 -7.45 -0.21 -16.16
C SER A 171 -8.35 -0.04 -14.93
N VAL A 172 -7.83 -0.35 -13.74
CA VAL A 172 -8.51 -0.16 -12.46
C VAL A 172 -7.75 0.88 -11.65
N THR A 173 -8.45 1.95 -11.28
CA THR A 173 -7.85 3.05 -10.54
C THR A 173 -7.82 2.77 -9.04
N TYR A 174 -6.64 2.94 -8.44
CA TYR A 174 -6.43 2.89 -7.00
C TYR A 174 -7.14 4.06 -6.28
N PRO A 175 -7.59 3.91 -5.02
CA PRO A 175 -8.21 5.01 -4.27
C PRO A 175 -7.32 6.26 -4.25
N GLY A 176 -7.87 7.40 -4.69
CA GLY A 176 -7.13 8.67 -4.82
C GLY A 176 -6.67 9.01 -6.23
N ALA A 177 -6.47 8.03 -7.11
CA ALA A 177 -5.94 8.27 -8.46
C ALA A 177 -6.85 9.17 -9.33
N LEU A 178 -8.17 9.06 -9.16
CA LEU A 178 -9.15 9.91 -9.84
C LEU A 178 -9.79 10.98 -8.94
N SER A 179 -9.33 11.10 -7.70
CA SER A 179 -9.92 12.03 -6.74
C SER A 179 -9.15 13.34 -6.68
N THR A 180 -9.87 14.43 -6.46
CA THR A 180 -9.33 15.78 -6.17
C THR A 180 -9.45 16.15 -4.69
N SER A 181 -10.00 15.26 -3.85
CA SER A 181 -10.16 15.46 -2.41
C SER A 181 -9.95 14.15 -1.64
N ASN A 182 -9.87 14.21 -0.31
CA ASN A 182 -9.47 13.08 0.55
C ASN A 182 -10.11 11.74 0.12
N ALA A 183 -9.26 10.76 -0.18
CA ALA A 183 -9.66 9.52 -0.86
C ALA A 183 -9.21 8.25 -0.13
N TRP A 184 -9.02 8.31 1.19
CA TRP A 184 -8.80 7.11 1.99
C TRP A 184 -9.99 6.18 1.87
N GLN A 185 -9.74 4.94 1.47
CA GLN A 185 -10.75 3.90 1.34
C GLN A 185 -10.46 2.75 2.31
N ALA A 186 -11.47 2.35 3.05
CA ALA A 186 -11.43 1.17 3.92
C ALA A 186 -11.62 -0.11 3.11
N TYR A 187 -10.85 -1.13 3.44
CA TYR A 187 -11.05 -2.51 2.99
C TYR A 187 -11.11 -3.44 4.19
N THR A 188 -12.10 -4.32 4.21
CA THR A 188 -12.33 -5.28 5.29
C THR A 188 -12.52 -6.67 4.72
N PHE A 189 -11.76 -7.64 5.23
CA PHE A 189 -11.79 -9.03 4.79
C PHE A 189 -11.93 -9.97 5.98
N LEU A 190 -12.75 -11.02 5.83
CA LEU A 190 -12.77 -12.12 6.78
C LEU A 190 -11.55 -13.02 6.53
N VAL A 191 -10.72 -13.19 7.55
CA VAL A 191 -9.58 -14.13 7.52
C VAL A 191 -10.09 -15.48 8.01
N SER A 192 -10.58 -16.31 7.07
CA SER A 192 -11.25 -17.58 7.36
C SER A 192 -10.32 -18.76 7.65
N THR A 193 -9.01 -18.52 7.69
CA THR A 193 -8.02 -19.55 8.03
C THR A 193 -7.89 -19.72 9.55
N SER A 194 -7.23 -20.79 9.98
CA SER A 194 -6.96 -21.13 11.38
C SER A 194 -5.47 -21.31 11.63
N GLY A 195 -5.04 -21.26 12.90
CA GLY A 195 -3.65 -21.44 13.30
C GLY A 195 -2.99 -20.08 13.56
N SER A 196 -1.69 -19.95 13.27
CA SER A 196 -0.99 -18.67 13.35
C SER A 196 -0.25 -18.35 12.07
N GLY A 197 0.02 -17.07 11.84
CA GLY A 197 0.65 -16.61 10.62
C GLY A 197 0.75 -15.10 10.55
N ARG A 198 0.98 -14.56 9.35
CA ARG A 198 1.11 -13.12 9.13
C ARG A 198 0.33 -12.69 7.89
N ILE A 199 -0.09 -11.44 7.89
CA ILE A 199 -0.63 -10.76 6.73
C ILE A 199 0.42 -9.75 6.27
N ALA A 200 0.56 -9.58 4.96
CA ALA A 200 1.53 -8.68 4.37
C ALA A 200 0.91 -7.81 3.29
N PHE A 201 1.34 -6.55 3.27
CA PHE A 201 1.15 -5.63 2.17
C PHE A 201 2.36 -5.75 1.25
N ARG A 202 2.14 -6.04 -0.02
CA ARG A 202 3.17 -6.06 -1.04
C ARG A 202 2.86 -4.99 -2.07
N TYR A 203 3.63 -3.92 -2.06
CA TYR A 203 3.64 -3.00 -3.18
C TYR A 203 4.39 -3.66 -4.33
N TYR A 204 3.68 -3.97 -5.42
CA TYR A 204 4.23 -4.75 -6.52
C TYR A 204 3.92 -4.09 -7.85
N THR A 205 4.98 -3.69 -8.56
CA THR A 205 4.82 -3.02 -9.83
C THR A 205 5.92 -3.49 -10.78
N PRO A 206 5.61 -4.38 -11.74
CA PRO A 206 6.49 -4.60 -12.89
C PRO A 206 6.72 -3.25 -13.59
N ASN A 207 7.98 -2.92 -13.86
CA ASN A 207 8.34 -1.63 -14.46
C ASN A 207 7.90 -0.40 -13.61
N GLY A 208 8.01 -0.51 -12.28
CA GLY A 208 7.55 0.47 -11.30
C GLY A 208 8.60 1.45 -10.77
N GLY A 209 9.79 1.52 -11.36
CA GLY A 209 10.85 2.45 -10.96
C GLY A 209 10.53 3.93 -11.12
N PRO A 210 11.53 4.83 -11.04
CA PRO A 210 11.31 6.28 -10.98
C PRO A 210 10.44 6.88 -12.09
N ASN A 211 10.38 6.23 -13.26
CA ASN A 211 9.54 6.64 -14.39
C ASN A 211 8.49 5.57 -14.74
N GLY A 212 8.14 4.72 -13.77
CA GLY A 212 7.28 3.56 -13.93
C GLY A 212 5.82 3.92 -14.19
N ALA A 213 5.14 3.11 -14.99
CA ALA A 213 3.74 3.35 -15.38
C ALA A 213 2.76 3.25 -14.20
N GLN A 214 3.19 2.74 -13.05
CA GLN A 214 2.37 2.49 -11.84
C GLN A 214 3.21 2.69 -10.55
N SER A 215 4.12 3.66 -10.56
CA SER A 215 5.09 3.91 -9.48
C SER A 215 4.60 4.84 -8.37
N SER A 216 3.36 5.33 -8.44
CA SER A 216 2.88 6.36 -7.51
C SER A 216 2.90 5.89 -6.06
N LEU A 217 3.14 6.83 -5.16
CA LEU A 217 3.14 6.59 -3.73
C LEU A 217 1.84 5.92 -3.25
N ILE A 218 1.97 4.90 -2.39
CA ILE A 218 0.88 4.34 -1.60
C ILE A 218 0.98 4.83 -0.16
N GLY A 219 -0.16 5.11 0.45
CA GLY A 219 -0.32 5.29 1.90
C GLY A 219 -1.17 4.17 2.48
N ILE A 220 -0.79 3.66 3.65
CA ILE A 220 -1.55 2.69 4.44
C ILE A 220 -1.74 3.27 5.84
N ASP A 221 -2.95 3.16 6.36
CA ASP A 221 -3.31 3.65 7.69
C ASP A 221 -4.37 2.75 8.34
N THR A 222 -4.48 2.83 9.67
CA THR A 222 -5.54 2.23 10.49
C THR A 222 -5.71 0.74 10.17
N VAL A 223 -4.60 0.01 10.28
CA VAL A 223 -4.59 -1.45 10.16
C VAL A 223 -5.14 -2.05 11.44
N SER A 224 -6.10 -2.96 11.30
CA SER A 224 -6.63 -3.71 12.41
C SER A 224 -6.91 -5.17 12.07
N TYR A 225 -6.75 -6.01 13.07
CA TYR A 225 -7.13 -7.42 13.04
C TYR A 225 -7.88 -7.77 14.32
N GLY A 226 -8.96 -8.52 14.22
CA GLY A 226 -9.71 -9.01 15.37
C GLY A 226 -11.20 -9.20 15.08
N ASN A 227 -11.95 -9.60 16.09
CA ASN A 227 -13.40 -9.55 16.02
C ASN A 227 -13.83 -8.08 15.90
N LEU A 228 -14.77 -7.76 15.00
CA LEU A 228 -15.34 -6.42 14.90
C LEU A 228 -16.05 -6.10 16.22
N SER A 229 -15.38 -5.47 17.18
CA SER A 229 -16.02 -5.01 18.42
C SER A 229 -16.81 -3.72 18.20
N THR A 230 -16.55 -3.00 17.10
CA THR A 230 -17.34 -1.88 16.58
C THR A 230 -16.90 -1.62 15.13
N PRO A 231 -17.81 -1.31 14.18
CA PRO A 231 -17.38 -0.75 12.91
C PRO A 231 -16.55 0.53 13.16
N PRO A 232 -15.53 0.84 12.34
CA PRO A 232 -14.81 2.11 12.44
C PRO A 232 -15.85 3.23 12.45
N SER A 233 -15.77 4.14 13.42
CA SER A 233 -16.72 5.23 13.58
C SER A 233 -16.75 6.06 12.29
N THR A 234 -17.78 5.81 11.48
CA THR A 234 -18.15 6.46 10.21
C THR A 234 -17.06 6.49 9.13
N PRO A 235 -17.22 5.73 8.02
CA PRO A 235 -16.58 6.06 6.75
C PRO A 235 -16.95 7.51 6.36
N PRO A 236 -16.06 8.28 5.70
CA PRO A 236 -16.49 9.54 5.09
C PRO A 236 -17.66 9.23 4.14
N THR A 237 -18.77 9.95 4.30
CA THR A 237 -19.92 9.84 3.39
C THR A 237 -19.43 10.08 1.97
N ILE A 238 -19.41 9.03 1.14
CA ILE A 238 -19.26 9.22 -0.30
C ILE A 238 -20.54 9.91 -0.76
N VAL A 239 -20.45 11.20 -1.05
CA VAL A 239 -21.45 11.89 -1.87
C VAL A 239 -21.31 11.27 -3.25
N VAL A 240 -22.14 10.27 -3.57
CA VAL A 240 -22.35 9.87 -4.95
C VAL A 240 -23.08 11.06 -5.59
N PRO A 241 -22.48 11.79 -6.55
CA PRO A 241 -23.25 12.75 -7.32
C PRO A 241 -24.29 11.93 -8.10
N GLU A 242 -25.57 12.17 -7.80
CA GLU A 242 -26.67 11.63 -8.58
C GLU A 242 -26.42 11.94 -10.07
N PRO A 243 -26.65 10.99 -11.00
CA PRO A 243 -26.50 11.28 -12.41
C PRO A 243 -27.48 12.39 -12.77
N SER A 244 -26.94 13.55 -13.16
CA SER A 244 -27.71 14.68 -13.63
C SER A 244 -28.72 14.18 -14.65
N SER A 245 -30.00 14.22 -14.29
CA SER A 245 -31.08 13.97 -15.22
C SER A 245 -31.06 15.11 -16.23
N VAL A 246 -30.35 14.91 -17.34
CA VAL A 246 -30.49 15.74 -18.54
C VAL A 246 -31.88 15.44 -19.11
N LEU A 247 -32.89 16.08 -18.53
CA LEU A 247 -34.21 16.18 -19.12
C LEU A 247 -34.12 17.20 -20.25
N GLY A 248 -33.97 16.66 -21.47
CA GLY A 248 -34.17 17.41 -22.70
C GLY A 248 -35.57 18.01 -22.71
N LEU A 249 -35.65 19.34 -22.81
CA LEU A 249 -36.89 20.02 -23.14
C LEU A 249 -36.85 20.37 -24.64
N LEU A 250 -37.25 19.40 -25.48
CA LEU A 250 -37.77 19.69 -26.81
C LEU A 250 -39.14 20.36 -26.64
N THR A 251 -39.28 21.62 -27.03
CA THR A 251 -40.59 22.24 -27.29
C THR A 251 -40.71 22.57 -28.78
N LEU A 252 -41.66 21.91 -29.43
CA LEU A 252 -42.00 22.04 -30.84
C LEU A 252 -43.35 22.78 -30.97
N GLY A 253 -43.39 23.88 -31.74
CA GLY A 253 -44.59 24.50 -32.36
C GLY A 253 -45.42 25.46 -31.48
N GLY A 254 -45.93 26.61 -31.93
CA GLY A 254 -45.91 27.24 -33.26
C GLY A 254 -46.71 28.57 -33.27
N PHE A 255 -46.53 29.31 -34.38
CA PHE A 255 -47.38 30.35 -35.00
C PHE A 255 -47.76 31.66 -34.27
N GLY A 256 -47.36 32.78 -34.91
CA GLY A 256 -47.95 34.11 -34.75
C GLY A 256 -47.33 35.15 -35.70
N LEU A 257 -48.03 35.47 -36.80
CA LEU A 257 -47.71 36.49 -37.80
C LEU A 257 -47.55 37.90 -37.21
N THR A 258 -46.65 38.73 -37.77
CA THR A 258 -47.02 39.98 -38.50
C THR A 258 -45.81 40.69 -39.15
N ALA A 259 -46.05 41.28 -40.32
CA ALA A 259 -45.17 42.09 -41.17
C ALA A 259 -44.66 43.37 -40.45
N SER A 260 -43.70 44.19 -40.87
CA SER A 260 -43.06 44.60 -42.13
C SER A 260 -41.77 45.36 -41.72
N ARG A 261 -40.74 45.71 -42.51
CA ARG A 261 -40.73 46.49 -43.76
C ARG A 261 -39.26 46.58 -44.22
N ARG A 262 -39.05 46.53 -45.54
CA ARG A 262 -37.80 46.80 -46.26
C ARG A 262 -37.23 48.20 -45.94
N GLY A 263 -35.90 48.31 -45.91
CA GLY A 263 -35.17 49.56 -46.06
C GLY A 263 -33.69 49.36 -46.36
N LYS A 264 -33.32 49.26 -47.65
CA LYS A 264 -31.95 49.50 -48.14
C LYS A 264 -31.78 51.01 -48.34
N SER A 265 -30.72 51.60 -47.79
CA SER A 265 -30.04 52.82 -48.29
C SER A 265 -28.70 52.95 -47.55
N LYS A 266 -27.53 52.76 -48.16
CA LYS A 266 -26.70 53.76 -48.88
C LYS A 266 -26.55 55.12 -48.17
N ASN A 267 -25.31 55.42 -47.74
CA ASN A 267 -24.51 56.68 -47.83
C ASN A 267 -23.46 56.64 -46.70
N ALA A 268 -22.14 56.58 -46.93
CA ALA A 268 -21.22 57.54 -47.58
C ALA A 268 -21.04 58.85 -46.80
N LEU A 269 -19.76 59.15 -46.49
CA LEU A 269 -19.15 60.39 -45.99
C LEU A 269 -19.31 60.64 -44.47
N ARG A 270 -18.28 60.96 -43.69
CA ARG A 270 -16.95 61.55 -43.95
C ARG A 270 -15.86 60.82 -43.17
#